data_AF-A0A519UW71-F1
#
_entry.id   AF-A0A519UW71-F1
#
_cell.length_a   1.000
_cell.length_b   1.000
_cell.length_c   1.000
_cell.angle_alpha   90.00
_cell.angle_beta   90.00
_cell.angle_gamma   90.00
#
_symmetry.space_group_name_H-M   'P 1'
#
loop_
_entity.id
_entity.type
_entity.pdbx_description
1 polymer ?
#
loop_
_entity_poly.entity_id
_entity_poly.type
_entity_poly.pdbx_seq_one_letter_code
_entity_poly.pdbx_strand_id
1 'polypeptide(L)'
;MKPKTSAHWRFRLHEVIYESNTPAGKAFDVGLLIAIFTSIMVVMLDSVVSIHLKYGNLFYKLEWIFTGLFTVEYILRLISIKKPIRYVFSLLGIIDLISLLPSYLSIIFIGAQSLLAFRALRLLRVFRIFKLGEFLSEINFLTQALKNSFRKISIFLLTVLTITVILGSIMYLVEQRENGFSNIPESIYWAIVTITTVGYGDISPITPMGKFVASVVMLIGYAIIAVPTGIITHDIAMAA
;
A
#
# COMPACT_ATOMS: atom_id res chain seq x y z
N MET A 1 -20.55 35.31 -12.27
CA MET A 1 -20.76 36.12 -11.05
C MET A 1 -19.53 35.95 -10.14
N LYS A 2 -18.76 37.02 -9.94
CA LYS A 2 -17.58 37.01 -9.04
C LYS A 2 -18.05 36.83 -7.58
N PRO A 3 -17.58 35.81 -6.84
CA PRO A 3 -18.04 35.59 -5.48
C PRO A 3 -17.38 36.59 -4.49
N LYS A 4 -18.14 36.97 -3.45
CA LYS A 4 -17.78 37.88 -2.35
C LYS A 4 -16.40 37.53 -1.74
N THR A 5 -15.65 38.55 -1.31
CA THR A 5 -14.25 38.53 -0.84
C THR A 5 -13.86 37.42 0.17
N SER A 6 -14.77 36.93 1.01
CA SER A 6 -14.52 35.78 1.91
C SER A 6 -14.44 34.42 1.20
N ALA A 7 -14.97 34.33 -0.03
CA ALA A 7 -14.84 33.16 -0.90
C ALA A 7 -13.48 33.12 -1.61
N HIS A 8 -12.77 34.25 -1.73
CA HIS A 8 -11.60 34.34 -2.59
C HIS A 8 -10.38 33.63 -1.99
N TRP A 9 -10.15 33.73 -0.67
CA TRP A 9 -9.04 33.02 -0.01
C TRP A 9 -9.29 31.52 0.08
N ARG A 10 -10.54 31.09 0.34
CA ARG A 10 -10.93 29.67 0.33
C ARG A 10 -10.81 29.05 -1.05
N PHE A 11 -11.18 29.80 -2.10
CA PHE A 11 -11.03 29.35 -3.48
C PHE A 11 -9.55 29.19 -3.85
N ARG A 12 -8.69 30.16 -3.52
CA ARG A 12 -7.24 30.03 -3.75
C ARG A 12 -6.61 28.89 -2.96
N LEU A 13 -7.02 28.66 -1.71
CA LEU A 13 -6.56 27.49 -0.95
C LEU A 13 -7.05 26.18 -1.59
N HIS A 14 -8.28 26.14 -2.07
CA HIS A 14 -8.81 24.98 -2.77
C HIS A 14 -8.02 24.68 -4.05
N GLU A 15 -7.73 25.72 -4.83
CA GLU A 15 -6.93 25.63 -6.05
C GLU A 15 -5.51 25.12 -5.74
N VAL A 16 -4.84 25.63 -4.71
CA VAL A 16 -3.48 25.17 -4.34
C VAL A 16 -3.47 23.74 -3.79
N ILE A 17 -4.50 23.34 -3.03
CA ILE A 17 -4.52 22.04 -2.33
C ILE A 17 -5.10 20.91 -3.19
N TYR A 18 -6.06 21.20 -4.07
CA TYR A 18 -6.77 20.21 -4.88
C TYR A 18 -6.53 20.33 -6.39
N GLU A 19 -6.02 21.46 -6.88
CA GLU A 19 -5.76 21.66 -8.31
C GLU A 19 -4.25 21.75 -8.61
N SER A 20 -3.69 20.64 -9.07
CA SER A 20 -2.27 20.51 -9.47
C SER A 20 -1.94 21.19 -10.82
N ASN A 21 -2.90 21.88 -11.44
CA ASN A 21 -2.69 22.62 -12.69
C ASN A 21 -1.91 23.93 -12.51
N THR A 22 -1.85 24.45 -11.28
CA THR A 22 -1.10 25.68 -10.97
C THR A 22 0.33 25.38 -10.51
N PRO A 23 1.32 26.26 -10.77
CA PRO A 23 2.68 26.09 -10.25
C PRO A 23 2.74 25.99 -8.72
N ALA A 24 1.83 26.70 -8.03
CA ALA A 24 1.70 26.66 -6.58
C ALA A 24 1.14 25.31 -6.09
N GLY A 25 0.14 24.74 -6.76
CA GLY A 25 -0.37 23.40 -6.46
C GLY A 25 0.69 22.32 -6.67
N LYS A 26 1.43 22.38 -7.79
CA LYS A 26 2.56 21.45 -8.02
C LYS A 26 3.64 21.55 -6.95
N ALA A 27 4.01 22.76 -6.55
CA ALA A 27 5.02 22.96 -5.51
C ALA A 27 4.55 22.45 -4.14
N PHE A 28 3.27 22.67 -3.80
CA PHE A 28 2.65 22.11 -2.61
C PHE A 28 2.67 20.58 -2.65
N ASP A 29 2.28 19.99 -3.78
CA ASP A 29 2.24 18.54 -3.95
C ASP A 29 3.63 17.91 -3.82
N VAL A 30 4.61 18.43 -4.56
CA VAL A 30 6.00 17.97 -4.48
C VAL A 30 6.56 18.14 -3.07
N GLY A 31 6.27 19.25 -2.40
CA GLY A 31 6.68 19.49 -1.02
C GLY A 31 6.07 18.48 -0.04
N LEU A 32 4.78 18.19 -0.19
CA LEU A 32 4.08 17.20 0.63
C LEU A 32 4.60 15.78 0.37
N LEU A 33 4.90 15.44 -0.88
CA LEU A 33 5.51 14.16 -1.26
C LEU A 33 6.90 13.98 -0.60
N ILE A 34 7.76 15.00 -0.69
CA ILE A 34 9.08 15.02 -0.04
C ILE A 34 8.92 14.88 1.48
N ALA A 35 7.95 15.56 2.08
CA ALA A 35 7.68 15.47 3.52
C ALA A 35 7.23 14.06 3.94
N ILE A 36 6.34 13.42 3.17
CA ILE A 36 5.89 12.04 3.41
C ILE A 36 7.07 11.07 3.29
N PHE A 37 7.82 11.16 2.20
CA PHE A 37 8.99 10.30 1.97
C PHE A 37 10.02 10.45 3.10
N THR A 38 10.36 11.69 3.47
CA THR A 38 11.30 11.96 4.56
C THR A 38 10.77 11.48 5.91
N SER A 39 9.46 11.63 6.17
CA SER A 39 8.83 11.11 7.37
C SER A 39 8.92 9.58 7.44
N ILE A 40 8.73 8.88 6.33
CA ILE A 40 8.86 7.42 6.26
C ILE A 40 10.32 7.01 6.48
N MET A 41 11.28 7.70 5.87
CA MET A 41 12.71 7.46 6.10
C MET A 41 13.09 7.62 7.57
N VAL A 42 12.55 8.63 8.27
CA VAL A 42 12.77 8.78 9.72
C VAL A 42 12.23 7.58 10.50
N VAL A 43 11.02 7.09 10.19
CA VAL A 43 10.45 5.90 10.84
C VAL A 43 11.30 4.65 10.55
N MET A 44 11.79 4.49 9.32
CA MET A 44 12.68 3.38 8.96
C MET A 44 14.00 3.45 9.72
N LEU A 45 14.62 4.63 9.83
CA LEU A 45 15.86 4.82 10.59
C LEU A 45 15.65 4.62 12.10
N ASP A 46 14.52 5.08 12.65
CA ASP A 46 14.15 4.89 14.06
C ASP A 46 13.89 3.41 14.40
N SER A 47 13.50 2.59 13.41
CA SER A 47 13.32 1.15 13.60
C SER A 47 14.63 0.38 13.81
N VAL A 48 15.77 0.94 13.40
CA VAL A 48 17.09 0.32 13.57
C VAL A 48 17.60 0.63 14.98
N VAL A 49 17.71 -0.41 15.83
CA VAL A 49 18.06 -0.29 17.25
C VAL A 49 19.34 0.53 17.49
N SER A 50 20.39 0.28 16.72
CA SER A 50 21.67 0.99 16.87
C SER A 50 21.57 2.49 16.56
N ILE A 51 20.74 2.88 15.61
CA ILE A 51 20.51 4.27 15.22
C ILE A 51 19.57 4.94 16.23
N HIS A 52 18.53 4.25 16.67
CA HIS A 52 17.58 4.71 17.69
C HIS A 52 18.29 5.08 19.00
N LEU A 53 19.21 4.24 19.48
CA LEU A 53 19.96 4.51 20.71
C LEU A 53 20.79 5.80 20.64
N LYS A 54 21.25 6.20 19.45
CA LYS A 54 22.08 7.39 19.23
C LYS A 54 21.26 8.65 18.89
N TYR A 55 20.18 8.51 18.11
CA TYR A 55 19.42 9.63 17.55
C TYR A 55 17.94 9.65 17.93
N GLY A 56 17.48 8.80 18.86
CA GLY A 56 16.06 8.66 19.20
C GLY A 56 15.37 9.97 19.60
N ASN A 57 16.06 10.87 20.31
CA ASN A 57 15.54 12.20 20.64
C ASN A 57 15.34 13.09 19.39
N LEU A 58 16.23 13.00 18.40
CA LEU A 58 16.10 13.71 17.14
C LEU A 58 14.90 13.15 16.35
N PHE A 59 14.78 11.83 16.24
CA PHE A 59 13.66 11.19 15.57
C PHE A 59 12.33 11.52 16.23
N TYR A 60 12.26 11.54 17.56
CA TYR A 60 11.07 11.98 18.28
C TYR A 60 10.68 13.44 17.96
N LYS A 61 11.66 14.36 17.87
CA LYS A 61 11.38 15.75 17.48
C LYS A 61 10.90 15.84 16.03
N LEU A 62 11.58 15.17 15.10
CA LEU A 62 11.21 15.14 13.69
C LEU A 62 9.81 14.54 13.49
N GLU A 63 9.47 13.48 14.22
CA GLU A 63 8.15 12.87 14.24
C GLU A 63 7.06 13.89 14.58
N TRP A 64 7.26 14.68 15.63
CA TRP A 64 6.31 15.72 16.02
C TRP A 64 6.24 16.87 15.03
N ILE A 65 7.36 17.23 14.40
CA ILE A 65 7.40 18.23 13.32
C ILE A 65 6.56 17.74 12.13
N PHE A 66 6.76 16.50 11.65
CA PHE A 66 5.98 15.94 10.55
C PHE A 66 4.51 15.76 10.92
N THR A 67 4.22 15.32 12.15
CA THR A 67 2.83 15.22 12.64
C THR A 67 2.16 16.58 12.63
N GLY A 68 2.83 17.62 13.14
CA GLY A 68 2.31 18.99 13.09
C GLY A 68 2.07 19.47 11.66
N LEU A 69 3.02 19.24 10.76
CA LEU A 69 2.89 19.59 9.34
C LEU A 69 1.68 18.90 8.70
N PHE A 70 1.53 17.59 8.88
CA PHE A 70 0.41 16.82 8.31
C PHE A 70 -0.94 17.17 8.98
N THR A 71 -0.95 17.55 10.25
CA THR A 71 -2.16 18.03 10.92
C THR A 71 -2.58 19.39 10.37
N VAL A 72 -1.64 20.32 10.20
CA VAL A 72 -1.92 21.63 9.58
C VAL A 72 -2.48 21.42 8.17
N GLU A 73 -1.85 20.53 7.40
CA GLU A 73 -2.30 20.18 6.06
C GLU A 73 -3.72 19.59 6.03
N TYR A 74 -4.03 18.65 6.93
CA TYR A 74 -5.39 18.11 7.08
C TYR A 74 -6.42 19.18 7.46
N ILE A 75 -6.06 20.10 8.36
CA ILE A 75 -6.92 21.22 8.75
C ILE A 75 -7.16 22.17 7.56
N LEU A 76 -6.12 22.49 6.79
CA LEU A 76 -6.22 23.32 5.59
C LEU A 76 -7.19 22.71 4.57
N ARG A 77 -7.14 21.38 4.37
CA ARG A 77 -8.11 20.63 3.55
C ARG A 77 -9.54 20.77 4.05
N LEU A 78 -9.76 20.55 5.34
CA LEU A 78 -11.10 20.66 5.95
C LEU A 78 -11.69 22.07 5.80
N ILE A 79 -10.88 23.12 6.01
CA ILE A 79 -11.33 24.52 5.91
C ILE A 79 -11.53 24.96 4.45
N SER A 80 -10.79 24.35 3.52
CA SER A 80 -10.92 24.61 2.09
C SER A 80 -12.27 24.11 1.53
N ILE A 81 -12.83 23.03 2.08
CA ILE A 81 -14.05 22.40 1.57
C ILE A 81 -15.31 22.96 2.26
N LYS A 82 -16.38 23.19 1.49
CA LYS A 82 -17.67 23.69 2.01
C LYS A 82 -18.40 22.71 2.96
N LYS A 83 -18.17 21.40 2.81
CA LYS A 83 -18.78 20.31 3.60
C LYS A 83 -17.69 19.41 4.24
N PRO A 84 -17.01 19.87 5.31
CA PRO A 84 -15.87 19.16 5.91
C PRO A 84 -16.23 17.76 6.43
N ILE A 85 -17.42 17.59 7.02
CA ILE A 85 -17.87 16.29 7.55
C ILE A 85 -17.89 15.22 6.46
N ARG A 86 -18.31 15.56 5.22
CA ARG A 86 -18.29 14.62 4.11
C ARG A 86 -16.86 14.23 3.71
N TYR A 87 -15.89 15.14 3.85
CA TYR A 87 -14.49 14.84 3.60
C TYR A 87 -13.92 13.87 4.64
N VAL A 88 -14.18 14.11 5.94
CA VAL A 88 -13.71 13.23 7.03
C VAL A 88 -14.10 11.77 6.80
N PHE A 89 -15.33 11.51 6.32
CA PHE A 89 -15.83 10.17 6.03
C PHE A 89 -15.57 9.69 4.58
N SER A 90 -14.79 10.43 3.80
CA SER A 90 -14.34 9.99 2.47
C SER A 90 -13.10 9.11 2.56
N LEU A 91 -12.80 8.32 1.53
CA LEU A 91 -11.60 7.46 1.51
C LEU A 91 -10.31 8.25 1.78
N LEU A 92 -10.15 9.42 1.13
CA LEU A 92 -8.97 10.28 1.31
C LEU A 92 -8.91 10.88 2.73
N GLY A 93 -10.05 11.36 3.25
CA GLY A 93 -10.11 11.89 4.61
C GLY A 93 -9.88 10.83 5.70
N ILE A 94 -10.28 9.58 5.47
CA ILE A 94 -9.98 8.44 6.34
C ILE A 94 -8.48 8.12 6.31
N ILE A 95 -7.86 8.10 5.13
CA ILE A 95 -6.41 7.91 4.96
C ILE A 95 -5.63 8.99 5.73
N ASP A 96 -6.02 10.26 5.56
CA ASP A 96 -5.44 11.38 6.30
C ASP A 96 -5.56 11.17 7.82
N LEU A 97 -6.75 10.78 8.29
CA LEU A 97 -6.98 10.57 9.71
C LEU A 97 -6.13 9.41 10.26
N ILE A 98 -6.11 8.27 9.57
CA ILE A 98 -5.30 7.09 9.95
C ILE A 98 -3.81 7.45 9.98
N SER A 99 -3.35 8.34 9.10
CA SER A 99 -1.95 8.77 9.08
C SER A 99 -1.52 9.60 10.31
N LEU A 100 -2.47 10.28 10.95
CA LEU A 100 -2.25 11.15 12.11
C LEU A 100 -2.52 10.44 13.43
N LEU A 101 -3.51 9.55 13.46
CA LEU A 101 -4.01 8.88 14.67
C LEU A 101 -2.90 8.22 15.51
N PRO A 102 -1.96 7.43 14.97
CA PRO A 102 -0.95 6.74 15.77
C PRO A 102 -0.12 7.68 16.66
N SER A 103 0.21 8.88 16.18
CA SER A 103 1.00 9.87 16.91
C SER A 103 0.22 10.50 18.05
N TYR A 104 -1.05 10.85 17.83
CA TYR A 104 -1.91 11.42 18.88
C TYR A 104 -2.33 10.38 19.93
N LEU A 105 -2.65 9.16 19.48
CA LEU A 105 -2.94 8.05 20.40
C LEU A 105 -1.74 7.74 21.30
N SER A 106 -0.51 7.89 20.80
CA SER A 106 0.68 7.69 21.63
C SER A 106 0.80 8.67 22.82
N ILE A 107 0.15 9.84 22.77
CA ILE A 107 0.04 10.74 23.93
C ILE A 107 -1.05 10.28 24.90
N ILE A 108 -2.21 9.88 24.38
CA ILE A 108 -3.38 9.54 25.22
C ILE A 108 -3.11 8.26 26.01
N PHE A 109 -2.42 7.29 25.40
CA PHE A 109 -2.17 6.00 26.03
C PHE A 109 -1.01 5.99 27.04
N ILE A 110 -0.31 7.12 27.29
CA ILE A 110 0.88 7.27 28.18
C ILE A 110 0.73 6.58 29.56
N GLY A 111 -0.50 6.33 30.05
CA GLY A 111 -0.76 5.64 31.32
C GLY A 111 -1.06 4.13 31.27
N ALA A 112 -1.18 3.51 30.09
CA ALA A 112 -1.49 2.08 29.98
C ALA A 112 -0.20 1.25 30.00
N GLN A 113 -0.05 0.33 30.96
CA GLN A 113 1.19 -0.41 31.29
C GLN A 113 1.77 -1.35 30.21
N SER A 114 1.38 -1.24 28.94
CA SER A 114 1.89 -2.11 27.87
C SER A 114 2.91 -1.40 26.98
N LEU A 115 4.19 -1.50 27.35
CA LEU A 115 5.33 -1.11 26.49
C LEU A 115 5.23 -1.68 25.07
N LEU A 116 4.56 -2.84 24.91
CA LEU A 116 4.30 -3.47 23.60
C LEU A 116 3.28 -2.70 22.75
N ALA A 117 2.20 -2.18 23.33
CA ALA A 117 1.20 -1.41 22.56
C ALA A 117 1.81 -0.10 22.03
N PHE A 118 2.63 0.59 22.83
CA PHE A 118 3.36 1.77 22.36
C PHE A 118 4.33 1.45 21.23
N ARG A 119 5.05 0.33 21.32
CA ARG A 119 5.96 -0.10 20.24
C ARG A 119 5.19 -0.35 18.95
N ALA A 120 4.03 -1.01 19.03
CA ALA A 120 3.17 -1.23 17.87
C ALA A 120 2.62 0.08 17.28
N LEU A 121 2.13 1.01 18.11
CA LEU A 121 1.62 2.32 17.65
C LEU A 121 2.68 3.13 16.91
N ARG A 122 3.96 3.02 17.29
CA ARG A 122 5.06 3.66 16.54
C ARG A 122 5.20 3.09 15.13
N LEU A 123 5.04 1.78 14.95
CA LEU A 123 5.12 1.15 13.63
C LEU A 123 3.93 1.55 12.75
N LEU A 124 2.74 1.76 13.33
CA LEU A 124 1.55 2.19 12.57
C LEU A 124 1.73 3.55 11.89
N ARG A 125 2.73 4.35 12.27
CA ARG A 125 3.07 5.61 11.60
C ARG A 125 3.51 5.39 10.15
N VAL A 126 3.94 4.19 9.78
CA VAL A 126 4.19 3.80 8.39
C VAL A 126 2.95 4.00 7.52
N PHE A 127 1.73 3.97 8.09
CA PHE A 127 0.48 4.23 7.38
C PHE A 127 0.39 5.64 6.79
N ARG A 128 1.27 6.58 7.17
CA ARG A 128 1.43 7.84 6.43
C ARG A 128 1.77 7.63 4.95
N ILE A 129 2.32 6.47 4.59
CA ILE A 129 2.52 6.08 3.19
C ILE A 129 1.22 6.09 2.39
N PHE A 130 0.06 5.84 3.02
CA PHE A 130 -1.21 5.87 2.32
C PHE A 130 -1.60 7.27 1.85
N LYS A 131 -1.05 8.35 2.45
CA LYS A 131 -1.22 9.72 1.93
C LYS A 131 -0.64 9.88 0.52
N LEU A 132 0.25 8.97 0.08
CA LEU A 132 0.71 8.93 -1.30
C LEU A 132 -0.44 8.71 -2.30
N GLY A 133 -1.53 8.06 -1.86
CA GLY A 133 -2.73 7.84 -2.66
C GLY A 133 -3.42 9.13 -3.13
N GLU A 134 -3.09 10.28 -2.53
CA GLU A 134 -3.65 11.58 -2.90
C GLU A 134 -2.91 12.23 -4.08
N PHE A 135 -1.61 11.96 -4.26
CA PHE A 135 -0.85 12.36 -5.45
C PHE A 135 -1.21 11.53 -6.66
N LEU A 136 -1.68 10.32 -6.39
CA LEU A 136 -2.31 9.51 -7.40
C LEU A 136 -3.67 10.11 -7.77
N SER A 137 -3.99 11.40 -7.60
CA SER A 137 -5.27 12.03 -7.96
C SER A 137 -5.62 11.97 -9.47
N GLU A 138 -4.67 11.55 -10.31
CA GLU A 138 -4.96 11.01 -11.65
C GLU A 138 -5.65 9.62 -11.61
N ILE A 139 -5.92 9.09 -10.42
CA ILE A 139 -6.54 7.81 -10.12
C ILE A 139 -7.87 7.64 -10.83
N ASN A 140 -8.58 8.69 -11.23
CA ASN A 140 -9.87 8.49 -11.89
C ASN A 140 -9.74 7.57 -13.12
N PHE A 141 -8.67 7.69 -13.92
CA PHE A 141 -8.45 6.76 -15.02
C PHE A 141 -7.99 5.38 -14.52
N LEU A 142 -7.09 5.30 -13.54
CA LEU A 142 -6.60 4.03 -12.99
C LEU A 142 -7.68 3.24 -12.23
N THR A 143 -8.47 3.90 -11.37
CA THR A 143 -9.61 3.31 -10.67
C THR A 143 -10.72 2.95 -11.61
N GLN A 144 -11.01 3.76 -12.64
CA GLN A 144 -12.00 3.37 -13.64
C GLN A 144 -11.53 2.15 -14.43
N ALA A 145 -10.26 2.12 -14.85
CA ALA A 145 -9.64 0.96 -15.49
C ALA A 145 -9.67 -0.28 -14.58
N LEU A 146 -9.20 -0.16 -13.32
CA LEU A 146 -9.20 -1.24 -12.34
C LEU A 146 -10.62 -1.73 -12.01
N LYS A 147 -11.60 -0.82 -11.90
CA LYS A 147 -13.01 -1.19 -11.65
C LYS A 147 -13.58 -1.95 -12.85
N ASN A 148 -13.25 -1.53 -14.06
CA ASN A 148 -13.63 -2.21 -15.30
C ASN A 148 -12.94 -3.59 -15.41
N SER A 149 -11.67 -3.69 -14.97
CA SER A 149 -10.91 -4.94 -14.95
C SER A 149 -11.23 -5.84 -13.77
N PHE A 150 -11.84 -5.34 -12.69
CA PHE A 150 -11.94 -6.04 -11.40
C PHE A 150 -12.59 -7.42 -11.53
N ARG A 151 -13.67 -7.52 -12.31
CA ARG A 151 -14.33 -8.81 -12.57
C ARG A 151 -13.41 -9.76 -13.34
N LYS A 152 -12.71 -9.28 -14.37
CA LYS A 152 -11.80 -10.09 -15.19
C LYS A 152 -10.59 -10.57 -14.35
N ILE A 153 -9.99 -9.67 -13.58
CA ILE A 153 -8.87 -9.96 -12.67
C ILE A 153 -9.30 -10.94 -11.58
N SER A 154 -10.47 -10.75 -10.97
CA SER A 154 -10.96 -11.64 -9.91
C SER A 154 -11.18 -13.07 -10.42
N ILE A 155 -11.79 -13.23 -11.60
CA ILE A 155 -11.96 -14.54 -12.25
C ILE A 155 -10.59 -15.16 -12.52
N PHE A 156 -9.66 -14.38 -13.08
CA PHE A 156 -8.31 -14.85 -13.37
C PHE A 156 -7.57 -15.31 -12.09
N LEU A 157 -7.57 -14.50 -11.03
CA LEU A 157 -6.95 -14.87 -9.75
C LEU A 157 -7.58 -16.12 -9.14
N LEU A 158 -8.90 -16.29 -9.26
CA LEU A 158 -9.58 -17.51 -8.82
C LEU A 158 -9.14 -18.74 -9.64
N THR A 159 -8.96 -18.59 -10.95
CA THR A 159 -8.43 -19.65 -11.82
C THR A 159 -7.00 -20.01 -11.42
N VAL A 160 -6.12 -19.02 -11.21
CA VAL A 160 -4.73 -19.25 -10.77
C VAL A 160 -4.69 -19.94 -9.41
N LEU A 161 -5.52 -19.51 -8.47
CA LEU A 161 -5.64 -20.14 -7.15
C LEU A 161 -6.08 -21.60 -7.28
N THR A 162 -7.08 -21.89 -8.12
CA THR A 162 -7.57 -23.25 -8.37
C THR A 162 -6.47 -24.14 -8.97
N ILE A 163 -5.76 -23.64 -9.98
CA ILE A 163 -4.61 -24.34 -10.59
C ILE A 163 -3.54 -24.64 -9.54
N THR A 164 -3.21 -23.66 -8.70
CA THR A 164 -2.20 -23.79 -7.64
C THR A 164 -2.62 -24.86 -6.61
N VAL A 165 -3.89 -24.88 -6.21
CA VAL A 165 -4.43 -25.90 -5.29
C VAL A 165 -4.30 -27.30 -5.89
N ILE A 166 -4.65 -27.46 -7.17
CA ILE A 166 -4.56 -28.74 -7.88
C ILE A 166 -3.10 -29.19 -7.98
N LEU A 167 -2.21 -28.32 -8.46
CA LEU A 167 -0.78 -28.64 -8.65
C LEU A 167 -0.08 -28.92 -7.33
N GLY A 168 -0.34 -28.12 -6.29
CA GLY A 168 0.18 -28.38 -4.95
C GLY A 168 -0.29 -29.73 -4.40
N SER A 169 -1.56 -30.09 -4.61
CA SER A 169 -2.09 -31.41 -4.19
C SER A 169 -1.46 -32.56 -4.96
N ILE A 170 -1.17 -32.40 -6.25
CA ILE A 170 -0.45 -33.40 -7.05
C ILE A 170 0.97 -33.58 -6.51
N MET A 171 1.68 -32.48 -6.24
CA MET A 171 3.04 -32.53 -5.71
C MET A 171 3.13 -33.20 -4.35
N TYR A 172 2.18 -32.91 -3.46
CA TYR A 172 2.04 -33.59 -2.18
C TYR A 172 2.01 -35.12 -2.32
N LEU A 173 1.31 -35.64 -3.34
CA LEU A 173 1.22 -37.07 -3.60
C LEU A 173 2.46 -37.63 -4.27
N VAL A 174 3.01 -36.91 -5.26
CA VAL A 174 4.13 -37.37 -6.08
C VAL A 174 5.46 -37.36 -5.32
N GLU A 175 5.68 -36.38 -4.44
CA GLU A 175 6.87 -36.28 -3.59
C GLU A 175 6.75 -37.07 -2.28
N GLN A 176 5.70 -37.89 -2.14
CA GLN A 176 5.53 -38.87 -1.05
C GLN A 176 5.67 -38.29 0.36
N ARG A 177 5.32 -37.01 0.54
CA ARG A 177 5.41 -36.27 1.82
C ARG A 177 6.83 -35.97 2.31
N GLU A 178 7.81 -36.04 1.43
CA GLU A 178 9.20 -35.68 1.71
C GLU A 178 9.54 -34.29 1.14
N ASN A 179 10.74 -33.77 1.44
CA ASN A 179 11.32 -32.58 0.78
C ASN A 179 10.49 -31.29 0.88
N GLY A 180 9.78 -31.10 2.00
CA GLY A 180 8.94 -29.94 2.25
C GLY A 180 7.52 -30.06 1.70
N PHE A 181 7.17 -31.16 1.02
CA PHE A 181 5.80 -31.45 0.61
C PHE A 181 5.02 -32.19 1.71
N SER A 182 5.17 -31.78 2.98
CA SER A 182 4.67 -32.55 4.14
C SER A 182 3.14 -32.54 4.28
N ASN A 183 2.52 -31.49 3.75
CA ASN A 183 1.07 -31.29 3.72
C ASN A 183 0.64 -30.49 2.48
N ILE A 184 -0.66 -30.52 2.17
CA ILE A 184 -1.21 -29.83 1.01
C ILE A 184 -0.99 -28.31 1.07
N PRO A 185 -1.24 -27.60 2.19
CA PRO A 185 -0.94 -26.17 2.29
C PRO A 185 0.52 -25.78 1.98
N GLU A 186 1.51 -26.53 2.48
CA GLU A 186 2.93 -26.31 2.15
C GLU A 186 3.22 -26.55 0.67
N SER A 187 2.60 -27.58 0.08
CA SER A 187 2.74 -27.89 -1.34
C SER A 187 2.09 -26.82 -2.24
N ILE A 188 0.99 -26.22 -1.77
CA ILE A 188 0.35 -25.06 -2.40
C ILE A 188 1.28 -23.84 -2.30
N TYR A 189 1.89 -23.60 -1.14
CA TYR A 189 2.88 -22.52 -0.98
C TYR A 189 4.01 -22.65 -2.00
N TRP A 190 4.58 -23.86 -2.16
CA TRP A 190 5.57 -24.14 -3.20
C TRP A 190 5.05 -23.81 -4.61
N ALA A 191 3.81 -24.19 -4.94
CA ALA A 191 3.22 -23.92 -6.24
C ALA A 191 3.03 -22.40 -6.47
N ILE A 192 2.65 -21.63 -5.44
CA ILE A 192 2.56 -20.16 -5.52
C ILE A 192 3.94 -19.58 -5.82
N VAL A 193 4.95 -19.94 -5.03
CA VAL A 193 6.34 -19.44 -5.18
C VAL A 193 6.90 -19.77 -6.56
N THR A 194 6.57 -20.93 -7.11
CA THR A 194 7.02 -21.39 -8.43
C THR A 194 6.28 -20.67 -9.56
N ILE A 195 4.94 -20.60 -9.52
CA ILE A 195 4.12 -19.95 -10.55
C ILE A 195 4.41 -18.45 -10.62
N THR A 196 4.66 -17.81 -9.47
CA THR A 196 5.03 -16.39 -9.38
C THR A 196 6.49 -16.12 -9.70
N THR A 197 7.26 -17.14 -10.10
CA THR A 197 8.69 -17.05 -10.45
C THR A 197 9.60 -16.51 -9.33
N VAL A 198 9.14 -16.55 -8.07
CA VAL A 198 9.92 -16.10 -6.91
C VAL A 198 11.03 -17.10 -6.60
N GLY A 199 10.69 -18.40 -6.53
CA GLY A 199 11.69 -19.47 -6.43
C GLY A 199 12.64 -19.37 -5.23
N TYR A 200 12.14 -19.25 -4.00
CA TYR A 200 12.98 -19.20 -2.79
C TYR A 200 13.91 -20.40 -2.63
N GLY A 201 13.52 -21.57 -3.15
CA GLY A 201 14.31 -22.80 -3.10
C GLY A 201 14.30 -23.53 -1.76
N ASP A 202 13.45 -23.10 -0.83
CA ASP A 202 13.23 -23.70 0.49
C ASP A 202 12.46 -25.04 0.40
N ILE A 203 11.58 -25.19 -0.59
CA ILE A 203 10.91 -26.44 -0.96
C ILE A 203 11.20 -26.73 -2.43
N SER A 204 11.59 -27.97 -2.78
CA SER A 204 11.86 -28.33 -4.17
C SER A 204 11.65 -29.82 -4.44
N PRO A 205 11.12 -30.20 -5.62
CA PRO A 205 10.91 -31.60 -5.96
C PRO A 205 12.22 -32.32 -6.24
N ILE A 206 12.33 -33.52 -5.70
CA ILE A 206 13.50 -34.36 -5.90
C ILE A 206 13.17 -35.57 -6.78
N THR A 207 11.92 -36.05 -6.75
CA THR A 207 11.51 -37.21 -7.55
C THR A 207 11.50 -36.89 -9.05
N PRO A 208 11.78 -37.87 -9.92
CA PRO A 208 11.69 -37.66 -11.37
C PRO A 208 10.32 -37.16 -11.83
N MET A 209 9.25 -37.70 -11.24
CA MET A 209 7.87 -37.30 -11.55
C MET A 209 7.56 -35.89 -11.03
N GLY A 210 8.01 -35.54 -9.83
CA GLY A 210 7.83 -34.18 -9.28
C GLY A 210 8.60 -33.13 -10.08
N LYS A 211 9.80 -33.46 -10.56
CA LYS A 211 10.56 -32.59 -11.47
C LYS A 211 9.86 -32.39 -12.82
N PHE A 212 9.25 -33.45 -13.36
CA PHE A 212 8.44 -33.34 -14.57
C PHE A 212 7.22 -32.42 -14.35
N VAL A 213 6.45 -32.65 -13.28
CA VAL A 213 5.31 -31.79 -12.93
C VAL A 213 5.77 -30.34 -12.73
N ALA A 214 6.84 -30.12 -11.98
CA ALA A 214 7.38 -28.78 -11.74
C ALA A 214 7.84 -28.07 -13.02
N SER A 215 8.41 -28.79 -13.98
CA SER A 215 8.75 -28.23 -15.29
C SER A 215 7.50 -27.72 -16.02
N VAL A 216 6.40 -28.47 -15.97
CA VAL A 216 5.10 -28.03 -16.51
C VAL A 216 4.57 -26.82 -15.75
N VAL A 217 4.65 -26.82 -14.41
CA VAL A 217 4.20 -25.69 -13.57
C VAL A 217 4.96 -24.41 -13.93
N MET A 218 6.29 -24.48 -14.11
CA MET A 218 7.11 -23.33 -14.47
C MET A 218 6.71 -22.74 -15.83
N LEU A 219 6.42 -23.57 -16.83
CA LEU A 219 5.92 -23.12 -18.14
C LEU A 219 4.54 -22.45 -18.05
N ILE A 220 3.63 -23.02 -17.25
CA ILE A 220 2.31 -22.44 -16.99
C ILE A 220 2.45 -21.08 -16.29
N GLY A 221 3.35 -20.97 -15.30
CA GLY A 221 3.60 -19.73 -14.56
C GLY A 221 4.00 -18.57 -15.47
N TYR A 222 4.88 -18.83 -16.45
CA TYR A 222 5.27 -17.82 -17.44
C TYR A 222 4.07 -17.26 -18.22
N ALA A 223 3.12 -18.12 -18.63
CA ALA A 223 1.91 -17.69 -19.33
C ALA A 223 0.96 -16.90 -18.42
N ILE A 224 0.82 -17.30 -17.15
CA ILE A 224 -0.05 -16.67 -16.16
C ILE A 224 0.37 -15.21 -15.91
N ILE A 225 1.66 -14.91 -15.77
CA ILE A 225 2.15 -13.57 -15.44
C ILE A 225 1.75 -12.51 -16.50
N ALA A 226 1.64 -12.89 -17.77
CA ALA A 226 1.33 -11.95 -18.86
C ALA A 226 -0.14 -11.48 -18.86
N VAL A 227 -1.07 -12.30 -18.36
CA VAL A 227 -2.52 -12.07 -18.46
C VAL A 227 -3.02 -10.83 -17.70
N PRO A 228 -2.73 -10.64 -16.39
CA PRO A 228 -3.25 -9.49 -15.64
C PRO A 228 -2.71 -8.17 -16.19
N THR A 229 -1.44 -8.15 -16.62
CA THR A 229 -0.83 -7.01 -17.28
C THR A 229 -1.59 -6.66 -18.57
N GLY A 230 -1.86 -7.65 -19.43
CA GLY A 230 -2.63 -7.43 -20.66
C GLY A 230 -4.06 -6.92 -20.42
N ILE A 231 -4.76 -7.47 -19.41
CA ILE A 231 -6.11 -7.03 -19.03
C ILE A 231 -6.09 -5.55 -18.59
N ILE A 232 -5.16 -5.20 -17.70
CA ILE A 232 -5.05 -3.84 -17.16
C ILE A 232 -4.63 -2.86 -18.26
N THR A 233 -3.63 -3.19 -19.07
CA THR A 233 -3.17 -2.33 -20.17
C THR A 233 -4.28 -2.05 -21.18
N HIS A 234 -5.07 -3.07 -21.55
CA HIS A 234 -6.23 -2.88 -22.42
C HIS A 234 -7.24 -1.91 -21.82
N ASP A 235 -7.61 -2.10 -20.55
CA ASP A 235 -8.63 -1.27 -19.91
C ASP A 235 -8.13 0.15 -19.61
N ILE A 236 -6.82 0.35 -19.39
CA ILE A 236 -6.19 1.68 -19.33
C ILE A 236 -6.25 2.37 -20.70
N ALA A 237 -5.88 1.67 -21.79
CA ALA A 237 -5.88 2.23 -23.14
C ALA A 237 -7.29 2.65 -23.61
N MET A 238 -8.33 1.95 -23.14
CA MET A 238 -9.73 2.30 -23.41
C MET A 238 -10.27 3.43 -22.53
N ALA A 239 -9.59 3.75 -21.43
CA ALA A 239 -10.00 4.79 -20.48
C ALA A 239 -9.28 6.14 -20.69
N ALA A 240 -8.23 6.17 -21.51
CA ALA A 240 -7.48 7.36 -21.94
C ALA A 240 -8.14 8.00 -23.17
#